data_AF-A0A7W6P5M8-F1
#
_entry.id   AF-A0A7W6P5M8-F1
#
_cell.length_a   1.000
_cell.length_b   1.000
_cell.length_c   1.000
_cell.angle_alpha   90.00
_cell.angle_beta   90.00
_cell.angle_gamma   90.00
#
_symmetry.space_group_name_H-M   'P 1'
#
loop_
_entity.id
_entity.type
_entity.pdbx_description
1 polymer ?
#
loop_
_entity_poly.entity_id
_entity_poly.type
_entity_poly.pdbx_seq_one_letter_code
_entity_poly.pdbx_strand_id
1 'polypeptide(L)'
;MEEQQNENQLNIELSEEIAEGIFSNLAIITHSNTEFVLDFIRVMPGIPKAKVKSRIILTPEHAKRLLSALEDNIQKFENVNGRIKTQEEPPFPMGFGGPTAQA
;
A
#
# COMPACT_ATOMS: atom_id res chain seq x y z
N MET A 1 22.51 -36.04 -13.09
CA MET A 1 21.46 -35.41 -12.29
C MET A 1 21.99 -34.03 -11.97
N GLU A 2 21.43 -33.02 -12.62
CA GLU A 2 21.90 -31.65 -12.56
C GLU A 2 21.46 -31.02 -11.23
N GLU A 3 22.43 -30.62 -10.40
CA GLU A 3 22.22 -29.77 -9.25
C GLU A 3 21.97 -28.34 -9.76
N GLN A 4 20.70 -27.96 -9.91
CA GLN A 4 20.34 -26.56 -10.17
C GLN A 4 20.54 -25.75 -8.89
N GLN A 5 21.70 -25.09 -8.84
CA GLN A 5 22.06 -24.02 -7.92
C GLN A 5 20.93 -22.98 -7.83
N ASN A 6 20.34 -22.86 -6.63
CA ASN A 6 19.51 -21.72 -6.22
C ASN A 6 20.42 -20.47 -6.03
N GLU A 7 21.01 -19.98 -7.11
CA GLU A 7 21.88 -18.80 -7.13
C GLU A 7 21.09 -17.56 -7.55
N ASN A 8 20.40 -16.97 -6.57
CA ASN A 8 20.17 -15.53 -6.40
C ASN A 8 19.10 -15.32 -5.31
N GLN A 9 19.41 -15.70 -4.08
CA GLN A 9 18.69 -15.11 -2.95
C GLN A 9 19.14 -13.65 -2.87
N LEU A 10 18.29 -12.75 -3.34
CA LEU A 10 18.49 -11.32 -3.18
C LEU A 10 18.54 -11.05 -1.67
N ASN A 11 19.72 -10.70 -1.14
CA ASN A 11 19.83 -10.32 0.26
C ASN A 11 19.23 -8.92 0.42
N ILE A 12 18.02 -8.84 0.93
CA ILE A 12 17.33 -7.57 1.18
C ILE A 12 17.83 -7.05 2.52
N GLU A 13 18.67 -6.01 2.49
CA GLU A 13 19.07 -5.31 3.69
C GLU A 13 17.89 -4.49 4.24
N LEU A 14 17.55 -4.71 5.50
CA LEU A 14 16.52 -3.98 6.22
C LEU A 14 17.21 -3.21 7.35
N SER A 15 17.33 -1.90 7.20
CA SER A 15 17.87 -1.07 8.29
C SER A 15 16.92 -1.05 9.49
N GLU A 16 17.47 -0.86 10.69
CA GLU A 16 16.68 -0.80 11.93
C GLU A 16 15.57 0.26 11.84
N GLU A 17 15.85 1.43 11.24
CA GLU A 17 14.86 2.50 11.04
C GLU A 17 13.68 2.05 10.17
N ILE A 18 13.93 1.32 9.08
CA ILE A 18 12.85 0.83 8.20
C ILE A 18 12.12 -0.35 8.85
N ALA A 19 12.81 -1.15 9.67
CA ALA A 19 12.23 -2.28 10.39
C ALA A 19 11.16 -1.87 11.40
N GLU A 20 11.24 -0.67 11.98
CA GLU A 20 10.20 -0.12 12.87
C GLU A 20 8.85 0.07 12.17
N GLY A 21 8.89 0.30 10.85
CA GLY A 21 7.72 0.54 10.03
C GLY A 21 7.04 1.88 10.29
N ILE A 22 6.08 2.22 9.42
CA ILE A 22 5.34 3.48 9.49
C ILE A 22 3.85 3.19 9.55
N PHE A 23 3.21 3.60 10.66
CA PHE A 23 1.76 3.48 10.80
C PHE A 23 1.01 4.45 9.87
N SER A 24 0.02 3.91 9.14
CA SER A 24 -0.96 4.66 8.37
C SER A 24 -2.35 4.04 8.54
N ASN A 25 -3.38 4.85 8.40
CA ASN A 25 -4.79 4.44 8.51
C ASN A 25 -5.64 4.91 7.32
N LEU A 26 -5.00 5.48 6.31
CA LEU A 26 -5.59 5.86 5.03
C LEU A 26 -4.54 5.67 3.95
N ALA A 27 -4.93 5.11 2.81
CA ALA A 27 -4.13 5.07 1.60
C ALA A 27 -4.91 5.77 0.48
N ILE A 28 -4.26 6.70 -0.22
CA ILE A 28 -4.81 7.31 -1.43
C ILE A 28 -3.99 6.81 -2.61
N ILE A 29 -4.67 6.31 -3.64
CA ILE A 29 -4.04 5.81 -4.85
C ILE A 29 -4.43 6.74 -6.00
N THR A 30 -3.43 7.36 -6.61
CA THR A 30 -3.58 8.09 -7.88
C THR A 30 -2.71 7.41 -8.93
N HIS A 31 -3.05 7.59 -10.20
CA HIS A 31 -2.28 6.96 -11.27
C HIS A 31 -2.31 7.77 -12.57
N SER A 32 -1.39 7.42 -13.45
CA SER A 32 -1.34 7.78 -14.86
C SER A 32 -1.02 6.53 -15.68
N ASN A 33 -0.86 6.69 -17.00
CA ASN A 33 -0.47 5.58 -17.87
C ASN A 33 0.93 5.01 -17.54
N THR A 34 1.78 5.76 -16.84
CA THR A 34 3.17 5.37 -16.58
C THR A 34 3.45 5.00 -15.13
N GLU A 35 2.61 5.44 -14.20
CA GLU A 35 2.86 5.25 -12.77
C GLU A 35 1.59 5.18 -11.93
N PHE A 36 1.70 4.46 -10.82
CA PHE A 36 0.77 4.46 -9.69
C PHE A 36 1.48 5.08 -8.50
N VAL A 37 0.84 6.05 -7.86
CA VAL A 37 1.32 6.73 -6.66
C VAL A 37 0.44 6.33 -5.49
N LEU A 38 1.04 5.68 -4.50
CA LEU A 38 0.38 5.24 -3.28
C LEU A 38 0.84 6.15 -2.14
N ASP A 39 -0.06 7.00 -1.66
CA ASP A 39 0.18 7.87 -0.52
C ASP A 39 -0.43 7.26 0.75
N PHE A 40 0.44 6.86 1.68
CA PHE A 40 0.04 6.38 3.00
C PHE A 40 -0.03 7.54 3.97
N ILE A 41 -1.23 7.79 4.49
CA ILE A 41 -1.57 8.98 5.27
C ILE A 41 -1.94 8.57 6.69
N ARG A 42 -1.53 9.38 7.65
CA ARG A 42 -1.96 9.28 9.05
C ARG A 42 -2.93 10.40 9.38
N VAL A 43 -4.18 10.03 9.63
CA VAL A 43 -5.25 10.93 10.09
C VAL A 43 -5.45 10.71 11.59
N MET A 44 -5.32 11.76 12.40
CA MET A 44 -5.49 11.70 13.85
C MET A 44 -6.66 12.61 14.28
N PRO A 45 -7.51 12.19 15.23
CA PRO A 45 -8.56 13.05 15.79
C PRO A 45 -7.97 14.35 16.37
N GLY A 46 -8.64 15.47 16.14
CA GLY A 46 -8.22 16.78 16.67
C GLY A 46 -7.04 17.43 15.93
N ILE A 47 -6.46 16.78 14.91
CA ILE A 47 -5.43 17.38 14.05
C ILE A 47 -6.06 17.73 12.70
N PRO A 48 -6.18 19.03 12.35
CA PRO A 48 -6.92 19.45 11.16
C PRO A 48 -6.19 19.14 9.83
N LYS A 49 -4.91 18.76 9.88
CA LYS A 49 -4.11 18.45 8.70
C LYS A 49 -3.61 17.02 8.77
N ALA A 50 -4.09 16.19 7.85
CA ALA A 50 -3.51 14.87 7.61
C ALA A 50 -2.08 15.03 7.03
N LYS A 51 -1.16 14.14 7.41
CA LYS A 51 0.20 14.13 6.88
C LYS A 51 0.43 12.84 6.10
N VAL A 52 0.99 12.98 4.89
CA VAL A 52 1.56 11.84 4.15
C VAL A 52 2.77 11.36 4.94
N LYS A 53 2.78 10.06 5.24
CA LYS A 53 3.81 9.40 6.04
C LYS A 53 4.78 8.61 5.18
N SER A 54 4.31 8.06 4.06
CA SER A 54 5.13 7.45 3.03
C SER A 54 4.46 7.60 1.67
N ARG A 55 5.27 7.68 0.62
CA ARG A 55 4.83 7.64 -0.79
C ARG A 55 5.60 6.58 -1.52
N ILE A 56 4.90 5.67 -2.17
CA ILE A 56 5.48 4.64 -3.03
C ILE A 56 5.00 4.88 -4.46
N ILE A 57 5.92 4.89 -5.41
CA ILE A 57 5.62 5.04 -6.84
C ILE A 57 5.94 3.71 -7.52
N LEU A 58 4.97 3.16 -8.24
CA LEU A 58 5.07 1.87 -8.90
C LEU A 58 4.78 2.04 -10.39
N THR A 59 5.41 1.22 -11.24
CA THR A 59 4.91 1.05 -12.60
C THR A 59 3.57 0.29 -12.59
N PRO A 60 2.70 0.42 -13.62
CA PRO A 60 1.43 -0.29 -13.68
C PRO A 60 1.56 -1.81 -13.50
N GLU A 61 2.63 -2.41 -14.02
CA GLU A 61 2.91 -3.84 -13.86
C GLU A 61 3.16 -4.21 -12.39
N HIS A 62 3.99 -3.44 -11.68
CA HIS A 62 4.28 -3.70 -10.28
C HIS A 62 3.08 -3.43 -9.37
N ALA A 63 2.25 -2.43 -9.70
CA ALA A 63 0.99 -2.18 -9.01
C ALA A 63 0.05 -3.39 -9.11
N LYS A 64 -0.08 -3.98 -10.31
CA LYS A 64 -0.91 -5.19 -10.51
C LYS A 64 -0.36 -6.41 -9.76
N ARG A 65 0.97 -6.59 -9.76
CA ARG A 65 1.64 -7.66 -8.99
C ARG A 65 1.43 -7.47 -7.49
N LEU A 66 1.54 -6.25 -6.99
CA LEU A 66 1.30 -5.91 -5.59
C LEU A 66 -0.14 -6.22 -5.18
N LEU A 67 -1.14 -5.80 -5.97
CA LEU A 67 -2.56 -6.08 -5.70
C LEU A 67 -2.80 -7.59 -5.56
N SER A 68 -2.35 -8.38 -6.53
CA SER A 68 -2.57 -9.83 -6.53
C SER A 68 -1.93 -10.49 -5.30
N ALA A 69 -0.69 -10.11 -4.97
CA ALA A 69 0.00 -10.61 -3.79
C ALA A 69 -0.70 -10.18 -2.49
N LEU A 70 -1.21 -8.96 -2.41
CA LEU A 70 -1.91 -8.44 -1.24
C LEU A 70 -3.26 -9.16 -1.03
N GLU A 71 -4.04 -9.35 -2.09
CA GLU A 71 -5.31 -10.11 -2.06
C GLU A 71 -5.09 -11.53 -1.54
N ASP A 72 -4.10 -12.25 -2.09
CA ASP A 72 -3.75 -13.61 -1.66
C ASP A 72 -3.38 -13.67 -0.17
N ASN A 73 -2.61 -12.70 0.32
CA ASN A 73 -2.19 -12.65 1.72
C ASN A 73 -3.33 -12.28 2.66
N ILE A 74 -4.22 -11.36 2.26
CA ILE A 74 -5.43 -11.03 3.02
C ILE A 74 -6.33 -12.27 3.12
N GLN A 75 -6.56 -12.97 2.01
CA GLN A 75 -7.40 -14.17 2.00
C GLN A 75 -6.83 -15.25 2.95
N LYS A 76 -5.52 -15.48 2.91
CA LYS A 76 -4.86 -16.42 3.85
C LYS A 76 -5.02 -15.99 5.30
N PHE A 77 -4.88 -14.70 5.59
CA PHE A 77 -5.10 -14.16 6.92
C PHE A 77 -6.55 -14.37 7.40
N GLU A 78 -7.53 -14.04 6.56
CA GLU A 78 -8.96 -14.17 6.89
C GLU A 78 -9.40 -15.62 7.08
N ASN A 79 -8.81 -16.57 6.35
CA ASN A 79 -9.08 -18.00 6.54
C ASN A 79 -8.73 -18.49 7.95
N VAL A 80 -7.75 -17.85 8.60
CA VAL A 80 -7.29 -18.22 9.96
C VAL A 80 -7.96 -17.36 11.04
N ASN A 81 -8.15 -16.06 10.78
CA ASN A 81 -8.56 -15.08 11.79
C ASN A 81 -10.03 -14.64 11.67
N GLY A 82 -10.74 -15.13 10.65
CA GLY A 82 -12.07 -14.65 10.27
C GLY A 82 -12.01 -13.43 9.34
N ARG A 83 -13.14 -13.12 8.70
CA ARG A 83 -13.23 -12.01 7.75
C ARG A 83 -12.98 -10.66 8.41
N ILE A 84 -12.17 -9.84 7.76
CA ILE A 84 -11.98 -8.43 8.07
C ILE A 84 -13.32 -7.73 7.83
N LYS A 85 -13.82 -7.03 8.86
CA LYS A 85 -15.02 -6.23 8.75
C LYS A 85 -14.64 -4.88 8.15
N THR A 86 -14.97 -4.67 6.89
CA THR A 86 -14.95 -3.33 6.29
C THR A 86 -16.20 -2.58 6.75
N GLN A 87 -16.04 -1.45 7.42
CA GLN A 87 -17.12 -0.47 7.49
C GLN A 87 -17.23 0.14 6.09
N GLU A 88 -18.45 0.29 5.55
CA GLU A 88 -18.67 1.13 4.38
C GLU A 88 -17.95 2.45 4.60
N GLU A 89 -17.10 2.84 3.64
CA GLU A 89 -16.20 3.97 3.76
C GLU A 89 -16.95 5.18 4.33
N PRO A 90 -16.44 5.83 5.40
CA PRO A 90 -16.98 7.12 5.81
C PRO A 90 -16.95 8.03 4.57
N PRO A 91 -18.04 8.75 4.26
CA PRO A 91 -18.09 9.58 3.05
C PRO A 91 -16.88 10.50 3.05
N PHE A 92 -16.00 10.32 2.07
CA PHE A 92 -14.83 11.14 1.89
C PHE A 92 -15.24 12.63 1.96
N PRO A 93 -14.56 13.46 2.76
CA PRO A 93 -14.78 14.90 2.67
C PRO A 93 -14.34 15.33 1.27
N MET A 94 -15.32 15.68 0.42
CA MET A 94 -15.21 16.17 -0.98
C MET A 94 -14.47 17.51 -1.12
N GLY A 95 -13.38 17.73 -0.36
CA GLY A 95 -12.68 19.02 -0.24
C GLY A 95 -11.16 18.97 -0.41
N PHE A 96 -10.56 17.84 -0.79
CA PHE A 96 -9.13 17.78 -1.12
C PHE A 96 -8.92 18.34 -2.54
N GLY A 97 -8.82 19.67 -2.65
CA GLY A 97 -8.60 20.42 -3.89
C GLY A 97 -7.21 20.21 -4.50
N GLY A 98 -6.98 19.03 -5.07
CA GLY A 98 -5.96 18.80 -6.11
C GLY A 98 -6.61 18.79 -7.50
N PRO A 99 -5.86 19.00 -8.60
CA PRO A 99 -6.42 18.92 -9.94
C PRO A 99 -7.12 17.57 -10.10
N THR A 100 -8.37 17.63 -10.57
CA THR A 100 -9.18 16.48 -10.98
C THR A 100 -8.30 15.52 -11.77
N ALA A 101 -7.90 14.41 -11.14
CA ALA A 101 -7.33 13.29 -11.84
C ALA A 101 -8.42 12.81 -12.80
N GLN A 102 -8.18 13.01 -14.08
CA GLN A 102 -9.04 12.49 -15.13
C GLN A 102 -9.01 10.96 -15.05
N ALA A 103 -10.19 10.38 -15.26
CA ALA A 103 -10.53 8.97 -15.12
C ALA A 103 -9.58 8.00 -15.81
#